data_AF-A0A1Q7TR22-F1
#
_entry.id   AF-A0A1Q7TR22-F1
#
_cell.length_a   1.000
_cell.length_b   1.000
_cell.length_c   1.000
_cell.angle_alpha   90.00
_cell.angle_beta   90.00
_cell.angle_gamma   90.00
#
_symmetry.space_group_name_H-M   'P 1'
#
loop_
_entity.id
_entity.type
_entity.pdbx_description
1 polymer ?
#
loop_
_entity_poly.entity_id
_entity_poly.type
_entity_poly.pdbx_seq_one_letter_code
_entity_poly.pdbx_strand_id
1 'polypeptide(L)'
;MNTYWRTFKTAAWLGWEMDSNWTEPWLFVIYSIVKPVAGAFILIFMYVVIWSINGIPDPHSFAFLYVGNAFFIFVGSTLFGTFQVIQSDREWYQTIRYVYISPISYYVYILGRAFSKIVVSVFAVLITLAFGVFLLASYGVQMQLTLDRLPLFFVSLALGLFVLLAIGITLGAATFLMARHSQTLAEAVPGVFYVFCGVLFPLTILPTWGQAIGEAIPLTYWFEITRRILLPFQLNTGLAGFDDLEILAFLLVSTVIFFALSIGVFKLGEYLARRAGKIDMTTSY
;
A
#
# COMPACT_ATOMS: atom_id res chain seq x y z
N MET A 1 21.14 4.10 -23.42
CA MET A 1 20.41 3.79 -22.18
C MET A 1 18.95 4.16 -22.39
N ASN A 2 18.00 3.24 -22.19
CA ASN A 2 16.57 3.49 -22.43
C ASN A 2 16.12 4.72 -21.61
N THR A 3 15.54 5.74 -22.25
CA THR A 3 15.12 7.00 -21.62
C THR A 3 14.24 6.74 -20.40
N TYR A 4 13.32 5.77 -20.49
CA TYR A 4 12.45 5.38 -19.38
C TYR A 4 13.21 4.86 -18.16
N TRP A 5 14.21 4.00 -18.36
CA TRP A 5 15.02 3.47 -17.26
C TRP A 5 15.85 4.57 -16.58
N ARG A 6 16.42 5.49 -17.37
CA ARG A 6 17.14 6.64 -16.83
C ARG A 6 16.21 7.53 -16.00
N THR A 7 15.03 7.85 -16.53
CA THR A 7 14.01 8.63 -15.81
C THR A 7 13.61 7.96 -14.50
N PHE A 8 13.28 6.66 -14.52
CA PHE A 8 12.92 5.91 -13.33
C PHE A 8 14.01 5.96 -12.27
N LYS A 9 15.25 5.62 -12.65
CA LYS A 9 16.39 5.58 -11.72
C LYS A 9 16.67 6.95 -11.09
N THR A 10 16.69 8.01 -11.89
CA THR A 10 16.93 9.37 -11.38
C THR A 10 15.79 9.84 -10.50
N ALA A 11 14.53 9.58 -10.87
CA ALA A 11 13.37 9.94 -10.08
C ALA A 11 13.29 9.17 -8.75
N ALA A 12 13.67 7.90 -8.73
CA ALA A 12 13.76 7.10 -7.51
C ALA A 12 14.87 7.59 -6.58
N TRP A 13 16.04 7.96 -7.13
CA TRP A 13 17.10 8.57 -6.33
C TRP A 13 16.67 9.90 -5.72
N LEU A 14 16.05 10.78 -6.51
CA LEU A 14 15.50 12.04 -6.04
C LEU A 14 14.46 11.83 -4.94
N GLY A 15 13.54 10.87 -5.13
CA GLY A 15 12.53 10.54 -4.11
C GLY A 15 13.16 10.05 -2.81
N TRP A 16 14.25 9.29 -2.88
CA TRP A 16 14.98 8.84 -1.70
C TRP A 16 15.62 10.01 -0.97
N GLU A 17 16.37 10.87 -1.66
CA GLU A 17 16.99 12.05 -1.05
C GLU A 17 15.97 12.98 -0.39
N MET A 18 14.83 13.19 -1.03
CA MET A 18 13.75 14.01 -0.46
C MET A 18 13.16 13.41 0.81
N ASP A 19 13.02 12.08 0.87
CA ASP A 19 12.38 11.40 1.99
C ASP A 19 13.34 11.04 3.13
N SER A 20 14.64 10.91 2.85
CA SER A 20 15.64 10.52 3.85
C SER A 20 16.37 11.72 4.47
N ASN A 21 16.49 12.85 3.76
CA ASN A 21 17.39 13.94 4.14
C ASN A 21 16.73 15.05 4.99
N TRP A 22 15.59 14.77 5.62
CA TRP A 22 14.91 15.75 6.49
C TRP A 22 15.55 15.87 7.89
N THR A 23 16.46 14.95 8.26
CA THR A 23 17.12 14.92 9.57
C THR A 23 18.49 14.25 9.49
N GLU A 24 19.22 14.22 10.60
CA GLU A 24 20.49 13.51 10.72
C GLU A 24 20.28 11.99 10.49
N PRO A 25 21.21 11.29 9.81
CA PRO A 25 21.02 9.87 9.45
C PRO A 25 20.68 8.94 10.61
N TRP A 26 21.22 9.21 11.80
CA TRP A 26 20.93 8.42 13.00
C TRP A 26 19.49 8.61 13.50
N LEU A 27 19.00 9.85 13.52
CA LEU A 27 17.61 10.15 13.87
C LEU A 27 16.65 9.53 12.87
N PHE A 28 16.97 9.59 11.57
CA PHE A 28 16.18 8.95 10.52
C PHE A 28 15.99 7.44 10.79
N VAL A 29 17.07 6.73 11.15
CA VAL A 29 17.01 5.30 11.49
C VAL A 29 16.14 5.06 12.72
N ILE A 30 16.31 5.85 13.79
CA ILE A 30 15.49 5.73 15.00
C ILE A 30 14.00 5.91 14.67
N TYR A 31 13.63 6.98 13.97
CA TYR A 31 12.23 7.23 13.61
C TYR A 31 11.65 6.14 12.71
N SER A 32 12.47 5.59 11.80
CA SER A 32 12.07 4.49 10.91
C SER A 32 11.78 3.19 11.67
N ILE A 33 12.37 2.99 12.85
CA ILE A 33 12.11 1.83 13.73
C ILE A 33 10.99 2.11 14.73
N VAL A 34 11.02 3.28 15.37
CA VAL A 34 10.07 3.64 16.42
C VAL A 34 8.65 3.74 15.88
N LYS A 35 8.44 4.31 14.69
CA LYS A 35 7.10 4.52 14.13
C LYS A 35 6.34 3.20 13.84
N PRO A 36 6.92 2.21 13.13
CA PRO A 36 6.26 0.91 12.93
C PRO A 36 6.03 0.13 14.22
N VAL A 37 6.99 0.18 15.15
CA VAL A 37 6.87 -0.49 16.45
C VAL A 37 5.77 0.14 17.30
N ALA A 38 5.69 1.47 17.35
CA ALA A 38 4.61 2.20 18.02
C ALA A 38 3.24 1.86 17.42
N GLY A 39 3.14 1.79 16.09
CA GLY A 39 1.93 1.34 15.40
C GLY A 39 1.51 -0.08 15.80
N ALA A 40 2.46 -1.01 15.88
CA ALA A 40 2.21 -2.36 16.38
C ALA A 40 1.75 -2.36 17.84
N PHE A 41 2.34 -1.54 18.70
CA PHE A 41 1.91 -1.38 20.10
C PHE A 41 0.48 -0.89 20.23
N ILE A 42 0.05 0.07 19.40
CA ILE A 42 -1.34 0.54 19.40
C ILE A 42 -2.29 -0.63 19.10
N LEU A 43 -1.96 -1.44 18.09
CA LEU A 43 -2.77 -2.60 17.72
C LEU A 43 -2.81 -3.67 18.82
N ILE A 44 -1.68 -3.92 19.47
CA ILE A 44 -1.60 -4.84 20.63
C ILE A 44 -2.46 -4.32 21.77
N PHE A 45 -2.33 -3.04 22.11
CA PHE A 45 -3.11 -2.43 23.18
C PHE A 45 -4.61 -2.52 22.88
N MET A 46 -5.02 -2.19 21.66
CA MET A 46 -6.40 -2.35 21.21
C MET A 46 -6.89 -3.79 21.39
N TYR A 47 -6.09 -4.78 20.96
CA TYR A 47 -6.45 -6.20 21.09
C TYR A 47 -6.57 -6.65 22.56
N VAL A 48 -5.61 -6.27 23.42
CA VAL A 48 -5.61 -6.60 24.85
C VAL A 48 -6.81 -5.98 25.57
N VAL A 49 -7.17 -4.73 25.23
CA VAL A 49 -8.35 -4.07 25.80
C VAL A 49 -9.64 -4.78 25.40
N ILE A 50 -9.80 -5.14 24.12
CA ILE A 50 -10.97 -5.89 23.64
C ILE A 50 -11.04 -7.27 24.30
N TRP A 51 -9.91 -7.95 24.45
CA TRP A 51 -9.83 -9.22 25.18
C TRP A 51 -10.26 -9.08 26.64
N SER A 52 -9.75 -8.06 27.34
CA SER A 52 -10.11 -7.78 28.74
C SER A 52 -11.63 -7.63 28.94
N ILE A 53 -12.33 -7.13 27.92
CA ILE A 53 -13.78 -6.97 27.93
C ILE A 53 -14.51 -8.28 27.61
N ASN A 54 -14.04 -9.06 26.62
CA ASN A 54 -14.75 -10.23 26.09
C ASN A 54 -14.33 -11.58 26.71
N GLY A 55 -13.22 -11.64 27.45
CA GLY A 55 -12.80 -12.81 28.25
C GLY A 55 -12.24 -14.02 27.49
N ILE A 56 -12.26 -14.05 26.15
CA ILE A 56 -11.78 -15.20 25.36
C ILE A 56 -10.56 -14.77 24.53
N PRO A 57 -9.34 -15.20 24.88
CA PRO A 57 -8.17 -14.95 24.05
C PRO A 57 -8.21 -15.89 22.84
N ASP A 58 -8.26 -15.35 21.63
CA ASP A 58 -8.05 -16.11 20.40
C ASP A 58 -6.73 -15.67 19.72
N PRO A 59 -5.60 -16.33 20.05
CA PRO A 59 -4.31 -16.06 19.42
C PRO A 59 -4.35 -16.12 17.88
N HIS A 60 -5.26 -16.91 17.30
CA HIS A 60 -5.39 -17.04 15.85
C HIS A 60 -6.00 -15.78 15.21
N SER A 61 -7.06 -15.24 15.81
CA SER A 61 -7.63 -13.96 15.38
C SER A 61 -6.64 -12.80 15.54
N PHE A 62 -5.84 -12.80 16.62
CA PHE A 62 -4.78 -11.80 16.79
C PHE A 62 -3.73 -11.89 15.67
N ALA A 63 -3.24 -13.08 15.36
CA ALA A 63 -2.25 -13.27 14.31
C ALA A 63 -2.79 -12.88 12.93
N PHE A 64 -4.07 -13.19 12.66
CA PHE A 64 -4.77 -12.76 11.45
C PHE A 64 -4.79 -11.23 11.31
N LEU A 65 -5.19 -10.54 12.38
CA LEU A 65 -5.24 -9.08 12.47
C LEU A 65 -3.84 -8.47 12.32
N TYR A 66 -2.85 -9.04 12.98
CA TYR A 66 -1.48 -8.53 13.01
C TYR A 66 -0.81 -8.60 11.64
N VAL A 67 -0.86 -9.76 10.98
CA VAL A 67 -0.29 -9.94 9.63
C VAL A 67 -0.99 -9.03 8.63
N GLY A 68 -2.32 -8.93 8.68
CA GLY A 68 -3.08 -8.02 7.82
C GLY A 68 -2.61 -6.56 8.00
N ASN A 69 -2.46 -6.11 9.24
CA ASN A 69 -2.01 -4.76 9.55
C ASN A 69 -0.56 -4.49 9.14
N ALA A 70 0.33 -5.47 9.29
CA ALA A 70 1.71 -5.35 8.85
C ALA A 70 1.76 -5.05 7.34
N PHE A 71 1.03 -5.81 6.51
CA PHE A 71 0.97 -5.53 5.08
C PHE A 71 0.16 -4.28 4.73
N PHE A 72 -0.79 -3.87 5.58
CA PHE A 72 -1.54 -2.63 5.39
C PHE A 72 -0.65 -1.37 5.47
N ILE A 73 0.52 -1.45 6.11
CA ILE A 73 1.54 -0.39 6.06
C ILE A 73 1.89 -0.06 4.60
N PHE A 74 2.02 -1.06 3.70
CA PHE A 74 2.26 -0.81 2.28
C PHE A 74 1.12 -0.03 1.63
N VAL A 75 -0.13 -0.35 1.98
CA VAL A 75 -1.32 0.32 1.44
C VAL A 75 -1.29 1.79 1.78
N GLY A 76 -1.16 2.12 3.08
CA GLY A 76 -1.15 3.51 3.53
C GLY A 76 0.02 4.30 2.93
N SER A 77 1.23 3.76 3.03
CA SER A 77 2.44 4.44 2.56
C SER A 77 2.56 4.58 1.05
N THR A 78 2.23 3.54 0.28
CA THR A 78 2.43 3.52 -1.17
C THR A 78 1.32 4.29 -1.87
N LEU A 79 0.05 4.14 -1.45
CA LEU A 79 -1.05 4.91 -2.02
C LEU A 79 -0.88 6.39 -1.73
N PHE A 80 -0.73 6.74 -0.45
CA PHE A 80 -0.57 8.13 -0.04
C PHE A 80 0.71 8.72 -0.64
N GLY A 81 1.82 7.99 -0.58
CA GLY A 81 3.11 8.43 -1.10
C GLY A 81 3.08 8.70 -2.60
N THR A 82 2.44 7.83 -3.40
CA THR A 82 2.31 8.03 -4.85
C THR A 82 1.44 9.24 -5.18
N PHE A 83 0.31 9.38 -4.49
CA PHE A 83 -0.56 10.56 -4.60
C PHE A 83 0.21 11.85 -4.24
N GLN A 84 0.97 11.82 -3.15
CA GLN A 84 1.71 12.96 -2.62
C GLN A 84 2.78 13.46 -3.59
N VAL A 85 3.39 12.59 -4.41
CA VAL A 85 4.38 13.01 -5.43
C VAL A 85 3.76 14.01 -6.40
N ILE A 86 2.56 13.73 -6.90
CA ILE A 86 1.88 14.60 -7.86
C ILE A 86 1.52 15.93 -7.17
N GLN A 87 0.99 15.84 -5.96
CA GLN A 87 0.61 17.00 -5.17
C GLN A 87 1.81 17.88 -4.82
N SER A 88 2.91 17.29 -4.37
CA SER A 88 4.12 18.01 -3.98
C SER A 88 4.75 18.74 -5.15
N ASP A 89 4.80 18.09 -6.31
CA ASP A 89 5.40 18.68 -7.51
C ASP A 89 4.54 19.80 -8.11
N ARG A 90 3.21 19.74 -7.90
CA ARG A 90 2.27 20.78 -8.32
C ARG A 90 2.23 21.97 -7.36
N GLU A 91 2.00 21.72 -6.08
CA GLU A 91 1.68 22.76 -5.10
C GLU A 91 2.90 23.25 -4.32
N TRP A 92 3.73 22.33 -3.81
CA TRP A 92 4.82 22.69 -2.90
C TRP A 92 6.07 23.15 -3.65
N TYR A 93 6.53 22.35 -4.61
CA TYR A 93 7.73 22.63 -5.37
C TYR A 93 7.46 23.36 -6.69
N GLN A 94 6.21 23.32 -7.18
CA GLN A 94 5.79 23.94 -8.44
C GLN A 94 6.67 23.57 -9.65
N THR A 95 7.31 22.40 -9.58
CA THR A 95 8.25 21.88 -10.58
C THR A 95 7.56 21.12 -11.69
N ILE A 96 6.27 20.81 -11.54
CA ILE A 96 5.48 20.05 -12.52
C ILE A 96 5.65 20.60 -13.95
N ARG A 97 5.65 21.93 -14.13
CA ARG A 97 5.85 22.59 -15.43
C ARG A 97 7.18 22.22 -16.10
N TYR A 98 8.26 22.15 -15.34
CA TYR A 98 9.59 21.82 -15.87
C TYR A 98 9.67 20.35 -16.27
N VAL A 99 9.05 19.48 -15.47
CA VAL A 99 8.98 18.04 -15.76
C VAL A 99 8.22 17.78 -17.06
N TYR A 100 7.09 18.48 -17.28
CA TYR A 100 6.28 18.35 -18.49
C TYR A 100 6.94 18.90 -19.77
N ILE A 101 7.83 19.89 -19.67
CA ILE A 101 8.60 20.43 -20.81
C ILE A 101 9.79 19.53 -21.15
N SER A 102 10.30 18.77 -20.17
CA SER A 102 11.43 17.87 -20.37
C SER A 102 11.04 16.65 -21.23
N PRO A 103 11.98 16.07 -22.00
CA PRO A 103 11.72 14.91 -22.86
C PRO A 103 11.67 13.59 -22.05
N ILE A 104 10.87 13.55 -20.99
CA ILE A 104 10.69 12.38 -20.12
C ILE A 104 9.21 12.05 -19.95
N SER A 105 8.90 10.79 -19.65
CA SER A 105 7.53 10.38 -19.32
C SER A 105 7.21 10.71 -17.86
N TYR A 106 6.19 11.55 -17.65
CA TYR A 106 5.74 11.92 -16.30
C TYR A 106 5.23 10.71 -15.51
N TYR A 107 4.58 9.75 -16.18
CA TYR A 107 4.12 8.50 -15.56
C TYR A 107 5.29 7.69 -14.96
N VAL A 108 6.39 7.55 -15.72
CA VAL A 108 7.59 6.82 -15.25
C VAL A 108 8.34 7.60 -14.17
N TYR A 109 8.31 8.93 -14.24
CA TYR A 109 8.84 9.79 -13.19
C TYR A 109 8.08 9.60 -11.86
N ILE A 110 6.74 9.54 -11.89
CA ILE A 110 5.91 9.27 -10.69
C ILE A 110 6.21 7.88 -10.14
N LEU A 111 6.27 6.86 -11.00
CA LEU A 111 6.65 5.49 -10.59
C LEU A 111 8.02 5.46 -9.90
N GLY A 112 9.00 6.19 -10.43
CA GLY A 112 10.32 6.32 -9.82
C GLY A 112 10.25 6.97 -8.44
N ARG A 113 9.62 8.15 -8.32
CA ARG A 113 9.44 8.84 -7.03
C ARG A 113 8.68 7.99 -5.99
N ALA A 114 7.67 7.22 -6.43
CA ALA A 114 6.89 6.34 -5.56
C ALA A 114 7.69 5.10 -5.09
N PHE A 115 8.70 4.67 -5.85
CA PHE A 115 9.55 3.54 -5.47
C PHE A 115 10.26 3.77 -4.14
N SER A 116 10.70 4.99 -3.85
CA SER A 116 11.33 5.33 -2.57
C SER A 116 10.38 5.11 -1.38
N LYS A 117 9.09 5.38 -1.57
CA LYS A 117 8.05 5.10 -0.56
C LYS A 117 7.90 3.60 -0.32
N ILE A 118 7.94 2.79 -1.37
CA ILE A 118 7.92 1.32 -1.26
C ILE A 118 9.13 0.84 -0.44
N VAL A 119 10.34 1.34 -0.75
CA VAL A 119 11.57 0.93 -0.04
C VAL A 119 11.46 1.21 1.46
N VAL A 120 11.07 2.42 1.86
CA VAL A 120 10.86 2.77 3.28
C VAL A 120 9.82 1.86 3.93
N SER A 121 8.78 1.51 3.18
CA SER A 121 7.69 0.66 3.67
C SER A 121 8.09 -0.79 3.81
N VAL A 122 8.97 -1.31 2.95
CA VAL A 122 9.56 -2.64 3.11
C VAL A 122 10.27 -2.72 4.47
N PHE A 123 11.09 -1.73 4.83
CA PHE A 123 11.73 -1.71 6.15
C PHE A 123 10.70 -1.66 7.28
N ALA A 124 9.68 -0.81 7.18
CA ALA A 124 8.63 -0.73 8.18
C ALA A 124 7.89 -2.07 8.37
N VAL A 125 7.52 -2.74 7.28
CA VAL A 125 6.84 -4.05 7.32
C VAL A 125 7.77 -5.12 7.87
N LEU A 126 9.04 -5.15 7.49
CA LEU A 126 10.01 -6.11 8.05
C LEU A 126 10.18 -5.91 9.57
N ILE A 127 10.26 -4.67 10.04
CA ILE A 127 10.36 -4.34 11.46
C ILE A 127 9.09 -4.77 12.19
N THR A 128 7.92 -4.47 11.65
CA THR A 128 6.64 -4.89 12.22
C THR A 128 6.51 -6.42 12.24
N LEU A 129 6.83 -7.12 11.15
CA LEU A 129 6.79 -8.58 11.12
C LEU A 129 7.79 -9.21 12.10
N ALA A 130 9.02 -8.68 12.18
CA ALA A 130 10.02 -9.15 13.13
C ALA A 130 9.54 -8.99 14.57
N PHE A 131 8.99 -7.83 14.91
CA PHE A 131 8.37 -7.60 16.22
C PHE A 131 7.20 -8.57 16.48
N GLY A 132 6.40 -8.83 15.45
CA GLY A 132 5.33 -9.82 15.46
C GLY A 132 5.82 -11.24 15.74
N VAL A 133 6.95 -11.68 15.19
CA VAL A 133 7.50 -13.02 15.44
C VAL A 133 7.75 -13.21 16.95
N PHE A 134 8.40 -12.23 17.59
CA PHE A 134 8.69 -12.31 19.02
C PHE A 134 7.42 -12.31 19.88
N LEU A 135 6.43 -11.50 19.51
CA LEU A 135 5.18 -11.39 20.24
C LEU A 135 4.26 -12.59 20.04
N LEU A 136 4.02 -13.00 18.79
CA LEU A 136 3.14 -14.12 18.49
C LEU A 136 3.70 -15.43 19.05
N ALA A 137 5.02 -15.58 19.07
CA ALA A 137 5.68 -16.71 19.72
C ALA A 137 5.36 -16.80 21.23
N SER A 138 5.20 -15.67 21.94
CA SER A 138 4.82 -15.69 23.36
C SER A 138 3.37 -16.13 23.59
N TYR A 139 2.51 -15.99 22.58
CA TYR A 139 1.12 -16.49 22.56
C TYR A 139 0.97 -17.86 21.88
N GLY A 140 2.07 -18.54 21.52
CA GLY A 140 2.06 -19.89 20.93
C GLY A 140 1.80 -19.94 19.42
N VAL A 141 1.76 -18.80 18.73
CA VAL A 141 1.63 -18.76 17.26
C VAL A 141 2.99 -18.53 16.63
N GLN A 142 3.50 -19.52 15.91
CA GLN A 142 4.76 -19.41 15.19
C GLN A 142 4.51 -18.99 13.75
N MET A 143 4.93 -17.79 13.37
CA MET A 143 5.00 -17.41 11.97
C MET A 143 6.14 -18.17 11.30
N GLN A 144 5.84 -18.87 10.21
CA GLN A 144 6.80 -19.71 9.51
C GLN A 144 6.79 -19.37 8.02
N LEU A 145 7.95 -19.00 7.50
CA LEU A 145 8.15 -18.81 6.06
C LEU A 145 8.99 -19.99 5.55
N THR A 146 8.33 -20.95 4.89
CA THR A 146 9.00 -22.10 4.30
C THR A 146 9.68 -21.72 2.98
N LEU A 147 10.83 -22.34 2.68
CA LEU A 147 11.59 -22.06 1.46
C LEU A 147 10.75 -22.30 0.18
N ASP A 148 9.90 -23.31 0.20
CA ASP A 148 9.03 -23.69 -0.92
C ASP A 148 7.99 -22.60 -1.26
N ARG A 149 7.62 -21.77 -0.28
CA ARG A 149 6.64 -20.68 -0.43
C ARG A 149 7.27 -19.33 -0.74
N LEU A 150 8.59 -19.22 -0.75
CA LEU A 150 9.29 -17.98 -1.12
C LEU A 150 8.93 -17.48 -2.53
N PRO A 151 8.85 -18.32 -3.58
CA PRO A 151 8.45 -17.84 -4.90
C PRO A 151 7.05 -17.21 -4.89
N LEU A 152 6.09 -17.88 -4.24
CA LEU A 152 4.72 -17.36 -4.11
C LEU A 152 4.69 -16.04 -3.32
N PHE A 153 5.50 -15.93 -2.26
CA PHE A 153 5.63 -14.70 -1.48
C PHE A 153 6.13 -13.53 -2.32
N PHE A 154 7.24 -13.69 -3.06
CA PHE A 154 7.80 -12.61 -3.85
C PHE A 154 6.91 -12.23 -5.05
N VAL A 155 6.26 -13.21 -5.70
CA VAL A 155 5.33 -12.92 -6.79
C VAL A 155 4.09 -12.18 -6.28
N SER A 156 3.48 -12.65 -5.19
CA SER A 156 2.31 -11.97 -4.60
C SER A 156 2.66 -10.58 -4.07
N LEU A 157 3.83 -10.41 -3.44
CA LEU A 157 4.35 -9.10 -3.01
C LEU A 157 4.54 -8.16 -4.20
N ALA A 158 5.15 -8.61 -5.29
CA ALA A 158 5.36 -7.81 -6.49
C ALA A 158 4.04 -7.36 -7.12
N LEU A 159 3.06 -8.27 -7.26
CA LEU A 159 1.72 -7.94 -7.77
C LEU A 159 0.98 -6.98 -6.83
N GLY A 160 1.01 -7.23 -5.52
CA GLY A 160 0.43 -6.38 -4.49
C GLY A 160 0.97 -4.94 -4.52
N LEU A 161 2.29 -4.77 -4.61
CA LEU A 161 2.91 -3.45 -4.73
C LEU A 161 2.57 -2.78 -6.07
N PHE A 162 2.54 -3.54 -7.15
CA PHE A 162 2.20 -3.01 -8.47
C PHE A 162 0.76 -2.52 -8.54
N VAL A 163 -0.20 -3.26 -7.97
CA VAL A 163 -1.60 -2.82 -7.92
C VAL A 163 -1.77 -1.61 -7.02
N LEU A 164 -1.03 -1.52 -5.91
CA LEU A 164 -1.00 -0.32 -5.08
C LEU A 164 -0.47 0.90 -5.83
N LEU A 165 0.61 0.76 -6.59
CA LEU A 165 1.11 1.83 -7.46
C LEU A 165 0.06 2.25 -8.49
N ALA A 166 -0.61 1.28 -9.14
CA ALA A 166 -1.64 1.56 -10.13
C ALA A 166 -2.83 2.35 -9.53
N ILE A 167 -3.31 1.95 -8.35
CA ILE A 167 -4.37 2.65 -7.62
C ILE A 167 -3.88 4.04 -7.18
N GLY A 168 -2.67 4.15 -6.62
CA GLY A 168 -2.09 5.42 -6.18
C GLY A 168 -1.95 6.44 -7.31
N ILE A 169 -1.52 5.99 -8.50
CA ILE A 169 -1.47 6.84 -9.70
C ILE A 169 -2.87 7.25 -10.15
N THR A 170 -3.86 6.35 -10.06
CA THR A 170 -5.26 6.67 -10.40
C THR A 170 -5.81 7.77 -9.49
N LEU A 171 -5.54 7.68 -8.19
CA LEU A 171 -5.93 8.71 -7.21
C LEU A 171 -5.22 10.04 -7.49
N GLY A 172 -3.91 10.00 -7.74
CA GLY A 172 -3.13 11.18 -8.11
C GLY A 172 -3.57 11.81 -9.44
N ALA A 173 -3.99 11.01 -10.41
CA ALA A 173 -4.54 11.53 -11.67
C ALA A 173 -5.88 12.24 -11.48
N ALA A 174 -6.74 11.72 -10.60
CA ALA A 174 -8.02 12.35 -10.28
C ALA A 174 -7.83 13.77 -9.70
N THR A 175 -6.71 14.02 -9.02
CA THR A 175 -6.46 15.32 -8.37
C THR A 175 -6.00 16.41 -9.33
N PHE A 176 -5.62 16.07 -10.57
CA PHE A 176 -5.46 17.08 -11.63
C PHE A 176 -6.76 17.86 -11.89
N LEU A 177 -7.91 17.23 -11.67
CA LEU A 177 -9.23 17.84 -11.88
C LEU A 177 -9.81 18.46 -10.61
N MET A 178 -9.31 18.06 -9.44
CA MET A 178 -9.76 18.56 -8.15
C MET A 178 -8.92 19.73 -7.67
N ALA A 179 -9.60 20.84 -7.35
CA ALA A 179 -8.97 22.05 -6.83
C ALA A 179 -8.95 22.14 -5.29
N ARG A 180 -9.67 21.29 -4.55
CA ARG A 180 -9.68 21.28 -3.08
C ARG A 180 -9.86 19.87 -2.52
N HIS A 181 -9.39 19.65 -1.30
CA HIS A 181 -9.53 18.39 -0.53
C HIS A 181 -8.91 17.15 -1.19
N SER A 182 -7.84 17.32 -1.97
CA SER A 182 -7.08 16.22 -2.57
C SER A 182 -6.54 15.24 -1.51
N GLN A 183 -6.12 15.74 -0.35
CA GLN A 183 -5.65 14.91 0.76
C GLN A 183 -6.74 14.01 1.35
N THR A 184 -7.98 14.51 1.46
CA THR A 184 -9.10 13.71 1.99
C THR A 184 -9.36 12.48 1.13
N LEU A 185 -9.20 12.58 -0.19
CA LEU A 185 -9.31 11.43 -1.09
C LEU A 185 -8.21 10.39 -0.82
N ALA A 186 -6.99 10.85 -0.58
CA ALA A 186 -5.83 10.00 -0.33
C ALA A 186 -5.90 9.26 1.03
N GLU A 187 -6.65 9.80 1.99
CA GLU A 187 -6.89 9.17 3.30
C GLU A 187 -8.14 8.28 3.30
N ALA A 188 -9.21 8.71 2.60
CA ALA A 188 -10.47 7.99 2.56
C ALA A 188 -10.33 6.61 1.88
N VAL A 189 -9.56 6.52 0.79
CA VAL A 189 -9.45 5.27 0.01
C VAL A 189 -8.74 4.15 0.79
N PRO A 190 -7.57 4.38 1.44
CA PRO A 190 -7.03 3.41 2.39
C PRO A 190 -8.01 3.07 3.50
N GLY A 191 -8.76 4.04 4.04
CA GLY A 191 -9.78 3.79 5.07
C GLY A 191 -10.87 2.81 4.61
N VAL A 192 -11.35 2.94 3.37
CA VAL A 192 -12.28 1.99 2.75
C VAL A 192 -11.62 0.61 2.62
N PHE A 193 -10.38 0.53 2.14
CA PHE A 193 -9.66 -0.74 2.03
C PHE A 193 -9.42 -1.41 3.38
N TYR A 194 -9.21 -0.64 4.45
CA TYR A 194 -9.03 -1.18 5.79
C TYR A 194 -10.26 -1.96 6.28
N VAL A 195 -11.45 -1.54 5.87
CA VAL A 195 -12.73 -2.18 6.23
C VAL A 195 -13.06 -3.34 5.29
N PHE A 196 -12.95 -3.15 3.97
CA PHE A 196 -13.47 -4.10 2.99
C PHE A 196 -12.46 -5.17 2.53
N CYS A 197 -11.15 -4.95 2.67
CA CYS A 197 -10.14 -5.92 2.23
C CYS A 197 -9.83 -7.03 3.24
N GLY A 198 -10.64 -7.16 4.29
CA GLY A 198 -10.45 -8.16 5.33
C GLY A 198 -9.12 -8.00 6.09
N VAL A 199 -8.68 -6.77 6.36
CA VAL A 199 -7.45 -6.48 7.12
C VAL A 199 -7.63 -6.81 8.60
N LEU A 200 -8.73 -6.31 9.17
CA LEU A 200 -9.06 -6.45 10.58
C LEU A 200 -9.75 -7.77 10.91
N PHE A 201 -10.63 -8.21 10.02
CA PHE A 201 -11.53 -9.35 10.24
C PHE A 201 -11.76 -10.11 8.92
N PRO A 202 -12.18 -11.39 8.99
CA PRO A 202 -12.55 -12.18 7.81
C PRO A 202 -13.70 -11.54 7.01
N LEU A 203 -13.71 -11.68 5.68
CA LEU A 203 -14.79 -11.11 4.84
C LEU A 203 -16.16 -11.70 5.16
N THR A 204 -16.20 -12.93 5.66
CA THR A 204 -17.41 -13.63 6.08
C THR A 204 -18.24 -12.90 7.14
N ILE A 205 -17.63 -11.96 7.88
CA ILE A 205 -18.34 -11.12 8.86
C ILE A 205 -19.13 -9.99 8.19
N LEU A 206 -18.72 -9.56 6.98
CA LEU A 206 -19.43 -8.52 6.25
C LEU A 206 -20.78 -9.04 5.72
N PRO A 207 -21.80 -8.17 5.58
CA PRO A 207 -23.01 -8.51 4.85
C PRO A 207 -22.68 -8.86 3.39
N THR A 208 -23.56 -9.59 2.71
CA THR A 208 -23.34 -10.08 1.34
C THR A 208 -22.92 -8.99 0.35
N TRP A 209 -23.50 -7.78 0.46
CA TRP A 209 -23.08 -6.63 -0.37
C TRP A 209 -21.65 -6.16 -0.07
N GLY A 210 -21.21 -6.24 1.20
CA GLY A 210 -19.88 -5.87 1.63
C GLY A 210 -18.83 -6.91 1.21
N GLN A 211 -19.20 -8.19 1.22
CA GLN A 211 -18.37 -9.28 0.68
C GLN A 211 -18.09 -9.07 -0.81
N ALA A 212 -19.12 -8.75 -1.60
CA ALA A 212 -18.97 -8.46 -3.03
C ALA A 212 -18.02 -7.28 -3.30
N ILE A 213 -18.05 -6.23 -2.46
CA ILE A 213 -17.09 -5.13 -2.55
C ILE A 213 -15.68 -5.61 -2.21
N GLY A 214 -15.51 -6.38 -1.14
CA GLY A 214 -14.23 -6.94 -0.75
C GLY A 214 -13.60 -7.82 -1.82
N GLU A 215 -14.39 -8.69 -2.45
CA GLU A 215 -13.94 -9.58 -3.54
C GLU A 215 -13.57 -8.81 -4.82
N ALA A 216 -14.16 -7.63 -5.05
CA ALA A 216 -13.76 -6.76 -6.17
C ALA A 216 -12.40 -6.08 -5.94
N ILE A 217 -11.92 -5.99 -4.69
CA ILE A 217 -10.68 -5.29 -4.36
C ILE A 217 -9.48 -6.25 -4.46
N PRO A 218 -8.46 -5.93 -5.29
CA PRO A 218 -7.29 -6.81 -5.48
C PRO A 218 -6.52 -7.10 -4.19
N LEU A 219 -6.51 -6.16 -3.25
CA LEU A 219 -5.77 -6.27 -1.99
C LEU A 219 -6.31 -7.39 -1.09
N THR A 220 -7.58 -7.78 -1.24
CA THR A 220 -8.18 -8.90 -0.53
C THR A 220 -7.44 -10.20 -0.81
N TYR A 221 -7.20 -10.49 -2.09
CA TYR A 221 -6.45 -11.68 -2.51
C TYR A 221 -5.00 -11.64 -2.05
N TRP A 222 -4.39 -10.46 -2.05
CA TRP A 222 -3.02 -10.29 -1.58
C TRP A 222 -2.87 -10.55 -0.09
N PHE A 223 -3.77 -10.00 0.75
CA PHE A 223 -3.75 -10.26 2.19
C PHE A 223 -4.08 -11.72 2.55
N GLU A 224 -4.93 -12.37 1.77
CA GLU A 224 -5.20 -13.80 1.94
C GLU A 224 -3.93 -14.64 1.67
N ILE A 225 -3.23 -14.42 0.54
CA ILE A 225 -1.99 -15.15 0.22
C ILE A 225 -0.91 -14.90 1.27
N THR A 226 -0.69 -13.66 1.69
CA THR A 226 0.38 -13.35 2.68
C THR A 226 0.10 -14.02 4.02
N ARG A 227 -1.16 -14.12 4.45
CA ARG A 227 -1.54 -14.88 5.64
C ARG A 227 -1.35 -16.37 5.46
N ARG A 228 -1.78 -16.96 4.34
CA ARG A 228 -1.59 -18.40 4.07
C ARG A 228 -0.13 -18.79 4.06
N ILE A 229 0.74 -17.89 3.60
CA ILE A 229 2.19 -18.11 3.59
C ILE A 229 2.78 -18.04 4.99
N LEU A 230 2.41 -17.03 5.79
CA LEU A 230 3.08 -16.71 7.06
C LEU A 230 2.47 -17.41 8.29
N LEU A 231 1.18 -17.73 8.26
CA LEU A 231 0.46 -18.36 9.36
C LEU A 231 0.35 -19.87 9.15
N PRO A 232 0.51 -20.70 10.20
CA PRO A 232 0.43 -22.16 10.09
C PRO A 232 -1.02 -22.67 10.04
N PHE A 233 -2.01 -21.78 10.08
CA PHE A 233 -3.43 -22.09 10.08
C PHE A 233 -4.16 -21.18 9.09
N GLN A 234 -5.38 -21.56 8.73
CA GLN A 234 -6.26 -20.79 7.84
C GLN A 234 -7.59 -20.55 8.53
N LEU A 235 -7.99 -19.27 8.64
CA LEU A 235 -9.34 -18.90 9.07
C LEU A 235 -10.27 -18.88 7.85
N ASN A 236 -11.57 -19.10 8.07
CA ASN A 236 -12.55 -19.01 7.00
C ASN A 236 -12.80 -17.54 6.61
N THR A 237 -12.06 -17.07 5.60
CA THR A 237 -12.21 -15.74 5.00
C THR A 237 -13.25 -15.68 3.88
N GLY A 238 -13.92 -16.80 3.57
CA GLY A 238 -14.79 -16.93 2.39
C GLY A 238 -14.02 -17.35 1.13
N LEU A 239 -12.68 -17.23 1.16
CA LEU A 239 -11.78 -17.65 0.09
C LEU A 239 -11.12 -19.01 0.35
N ALA A 240 -11.44 -19.66 1.47
CA ALA A 240 -10.85 -20.94 1.88
C ALA A 240 -11.11 -22.09 0.88
N GLY A 241 -12.13 -21.96 0.03
CA GLY A 241 -12.44 -22.93 -1.03
C GLY A 241 -11.56 -22.82 -2.28
N PHE A 242 -10.79 -21.74 -2.43
CA PHE A 242 -9.90 -21.52 -3.57
C PHE A 242 -8.46 -21.91 -3.22
N ASP A 243 -7.75 -22.50 -4.19
CA ASP A 243 -6.34 -22.82 -4.05
C ASP A 243 -5.46 -21.55 -4.12
N ASP A 244 -4.24 -21.64 -3.59
CA ASP A 244 -3.29 -20.52 -3.56
C ASP A 244 -3.00 -19.99 -4.98
N LEU A 245 -2.97 -20.88 -5.97
CA LEU A 245 -2.74 -20.52 -7.37
C LEU A 245 -3.94 -19.78 -7.99
N GLU A 246 -5.16 -20.15 -7.60
CA GLU A 246 -6.39 -19.47 -8.07
C GLU A 246 -6.48 -18.06 -7.50
N ILE A 247 -6.16 -17.89 -6.22
CA ILE A 247 -6.11 -16.58 -5.57
C ILE A 247 -5.01 -15.72 -6.18
N LEU A 248 -3.86 -16.30 -6.51
CA LEU A 248 -2.80 -15.59 -7.22
C LEU A 248 -3.24 -15.19 -8.63
N ALA A 249 -4.01 -16.03 -9.32
CA ALA A 249 -4.59 -15.70 -10.61
C ALA A 249 -5.60 -14.55 -10.50
N PHE A 250 -6.48 -14.54 -9.49
CA PHE A 250 -7.38 -13.42 -9.22
C PHE A 250 -6.62 -12.12 -8.94
N LEU A 251 -5.53 -12.20 -8.15
CA LEU A 251 -4.65 -11.06 -7.91
C LEU A 251 -4.00 -10.58 -9.21
N LEU A 252 -3.51 -11.48 -10.07
CA LEU A 252 -2.88 -11.12 -11.34
C LEU A 252 -3.87 -10.45 -12.29
N VAL A 253 -5.06 -11.04 -12.47
CA VAL A 253 -6.11 -10.51 -13.35
C VAL A 253 -6.55 -9.13 -12.88
N SER A 254 -6.85 -8.99 -11.59
CA SER A 254 -7.23 -7.70 -11.01
C SER A 254 -6.09 -6.68 -11.12
N THR A 255 -4.84 -7.09 -10.92
CA THR A 255 -3.66 -6.22 -11.11
C THR A 255 -3.57 -5.68 -12.55
N VAL A 256 -3.77 -6.54 -13.55
CA VAL A 256 -3.77 -6.13 -14.96
C VAL A 256 -4.92 -5.15 -15.26
N ILE A 257 -6.11 -5.41 -14.75
CA ILE A 257 -7.29 -4.54 -14.91
C ILE A 257 -7.02 -3.16 -14.29
N PHE A 258 -6.56 -3.10 -13.05
CA PHE A 258 -6.26 -1.85 -12.35
C PHE A 258 -5.11 -1.08 -12.99
N PHE A 259 -4.11 -1.77 -13.55
CA PHE A 259 -3.04 -1.14 -14.31
C PHE A 259 -3.56 -0.50 -15.61
N ALA A 260 -4.39 -1.20 -16.37
CA ALA A 260 -5.02 -0.63 -17.56
C ALA A 260 -5.90 0.58 -17.22
N LEU A 261 -6.67 0.48 -16.13
CA LEU A 261 -7.47 1.59 -15.60
C LEU A 261 -6.60 2.78 -15.19
N SER A 262 -5.48 2.54 -14.52
CA SER A 262 -4.52 3.57 -14.12
C SER A 262 -3.99 4.34 -15.32
N ILE A 263 -3.58 3.65 -16.39
CA ILE A 263 -3.14 4.31 -17.64
C ILE A 263 -4.27 5.14 -18.27
N GLY A 264 -5.48 4.58 -18.33
CA GLY A 264 -6.64 5.24 -18.91
C GLY A 264 -7.02 6.53 -18.16
N VAL A 265 -7.18 6.43 -16.84
CA VAL A 265 -7.52 7.56 -15.97
C VAL A 265 -6.40 8.60 -15.96
N PHE A 266 -5.14 8.17 -15.93
CA PHE A 266 -4.00 9.08 -15.99
C PHE A 266 -3.98 9.89 -17.28
N LYS A 267 -4.07 9.23 -18.44
CA LYS A 267 -4.08 9.91 -19.75
C LYS A 267 -5.28 10.83 -19.91
N LEU A 268 -6.45 10.41 -19.45
CA LEU A 268 -7.67 11.23 -19.49
C LEU A 268 -7.54 12.45 -18.59
N GLY A 269 -7.09 12.26 -17.34
CA GLY A 269 -6.88 13.34 -16.38
C GLY A 269 -5.84 14.35 -16.88
N GLU A 270 -4.73 13.85 -17.43
CA GLU A 270 -3.70 14.68 -18.05
C GLU A 270 -4.25 15.49 -19.24
N TYR A 271 -4.98 14.84 -20.17
CA TYR A 271 -5.57 15.53 -21.32
C TYR A 271 -6.56 16.62 -20.91
N LEU A 272 -7.46 16.31 -19.97
CA LEU A 272 -8.46 17.26 -19.48
C LEU A 272 -7.80 18.43 -18.74
N ALA A 273 -6.78 18.16 -17.92
CA ALA A 273 -6.05 19.19 -17.20
C ALA A 273 -5.23 20.10 -18.14
N ARG A 274 -4.60 19.54 -19.18
CA ARG A 274 -3.93 20.32 -20.24
C ARG A 274 -4.92 21.24 -20.95
N ARG A 275 -6.06 20.69 -21.39
CA ARG A 275 -7.08 21.45 -22.11
C ARG A 275 -7.67 22.58 -21.26
N ALA A 276 -7.80 22.36 -19.95
CA ALA A 276 -8.32 23.36 -19.02
C ALA A 276 -7.26 24.34 -18.49
N GLY A 277 -5.98 24.18 -18.84
CA GLY A 277 -4.89 25.00 -18.28
C GLY A 277 -4.70 24.82 -16.76
N LYS A 278 -5.04 23.63 -16.23
CA LYS A 278 -5.07 23.35 -14.78
C LYS A 278 -3.87 22.58 -14.25
N ILE A 279 -2.92 22.19 -15.10
CA ILE A 279 -1.79 21.33 -14.69
C ILE A 279 -0.92 22.00 -13.63
N ASP A 280 -0.64 23.28 -13.81
CA ASP A 280 0.19 24.11 -12.95
C ASP A 280 -0.63 25.04 -12.05
N MET A 281 -1.96 24.93 -12.08
CA MET A 281 -2.83 25.76 -11.26
C MET A 281 -2.66 25.37 -9.78
N THR A 282 -2.01 26.25 -9.03
CA THR A 282 -1.86 26.11 -7.58
C THR A 282 -3.08 26.65 -6.86
N THR A 283 -3.41 26.03 -5.73
CA THR A 283 -4.57 26.38 -4.92
C THR A 283 -4.27 27.45 -3.86
N SER A 284 -3.02 27.95 -3.82
CA SER A 284 -2.53 29.03 -2.95
C SER A 284 -2.85 28.85 -1.46
N TYR A 285 -2.74 27.62 -0.95
CA TYR A 285 -2.74 27.33 0.47
C TYR A 285 -1.32 27.16 1.00
#